data_AF-A0A523EFD5-F1
#
_entry.id   AF-A0A523EFD5-F1
#
_cell.length_a   1.000
_cell.length_b   1.000
_cell.length_c   1.000
_cell.angle_alpha   90.00
_cell.angle_beta   90.00
_cell.angle_gamma   90.00
#
_symmetry.space_group_name_H-M   'P 1'
#
loop_
_entity.id
_entity.type
_entity.pdbx_description
1 polymer ?
#
loop_
_entity_poly.entity_id
_entity_poly.type
_entity_poly.pdbx_seq_one_letter_code
_entity_poly.pdbx_strand_id
1 'polypeptide(L)' 'MIVCLCKGVTDRTIRTLVHEGACSISDVGRACDAGRTCGGCRPTINQLVETETRRRKSPRGMMKGHER' A
#
# COMPACT_ATOMS: atom_id res chain seq x y z
N MET A 1 -4.60 -8.99 -5.31
CA MET A 1 -5.06 -8.38 -6.58
C MET A 1 -4.03 -7.42 -7.14
N ILE A 2 -3.96 -7.29 -8.47
CA ILE A 2 -3.23 -6.20 -9.12
C ILE A 2 -4.06 -4.93 -8.95
N VAL A 3 -3.42 -3.87 -8.44
CA VAL A 3 -4.03 -2.57 -8.18
C VAL A 3 -3.66 -1.57 -9.26
N CYS A 4 -2.40 -1.55 -9.72
CA CYS A 4 -1.96 -0.70 -10.83
C CYS A 4 -1.58 -1.55 -12.04
N LEU A 5 -2.40 -1.50 -13.10
CA LEU A 5 -2.12 -2.24 -14.34
C LEU A 5 -0.91 -1.67 -15.09
N CYS A 6 -0.70 -0.34 -15.09
CA CYS A 6 0.41 0.30 -15.79
C CYS A 6 1.79 -0.13 -15.26
N LYS A 7 1.88 -0.49 -13.98
CA LYS A 7 3.14 -0.80 -13.28
C LYS A 7 3.18 -2.21 -12.71
N GLY A 8 2.13 -3.01 -12.89
CA GLY A 8 2.03 -4.35 -12.32
C GLY A 8 2.03 -4.39 -10.79
N VAL A 9 1.60 -3.31 -10.11
CA VAL A 9 1.67 -3.23 -8.64
C VAL A 9 0.48 -3.91 -7.99
N THR A 10 0.74 -4.75 -6.99
CA THR A 10 -0.28 -5.51 -6.25
C THR A 10 -0.71 -4.84 -4.95
N ASP A 11 -1.84 -5.26 -4.38
CA ASP A 11 -2.26 -4.83 -3.05
C ASP A 11 -1.24 -5.24 -1.98
N ARG A 12 -0.61 -6.42 -2.10
CA ARG A 12 0.43 -6.89 -1.19
C ARG A 12 1.60 -5.91 -1.16
N THR A 13 2.06 -5.46 -2.34
CA THR A 13 3.12 -4.46 -2.45
C THR A 13 2.74 -3.16 -1.75
N ILE A 14 1.53 -2.66 -1.98
CA ILE A 14 1.06 -1.40 -1.35
C ILE A 14 0.99 -1.56 0.18
N ARG A 15 0.48 -2.69 0.67
CA ARG A 15 0.43 -3.00 2.11
C ARG A 15 1.82 -3.03 2.73
N THR A 16 2.78 -3.71 2.10
CA THR A 16 4.17 -3.73 2.54
C THR A 16 4.74 -2.32 2.65
N LEU A 17 4.56 -1.49 1.62
CA LEU A 17 5.01 -0.10 1.65
C LEU A 17 4.39 0.71 2.80
N VAL A 18 3.11 0.47 3.12
CA VAL A 18 2.45 1.13 4.26
C VAL A 18 3.02 0.67 5.61
N HIS A 19 3.34 -0.61 5.73
CA HIS A 19 4.05 -1.14 6.90
C HIS A 19 5.46 -0.56 7.05
N GLU A 20 6.14 -0.31 5.93
CA GLU A 20 7.47 0.33 5.88
C GLU A 20 7.42 1.85 6.11
N GLY A 21 6.23 2.46 6.07
CA GLY A 21 6.04 3.86 6.46
C GLY A 21 5.25 4.72 5.48
N ALA A 22 4.90 4.21 4.29
CA ALA A 22 4.09 4.97 3.34
C ALA A 22 2.71 5.31 3.94
N CYS A 23 2.35 6.59 3.96
CA CYS A 23 1.10 7.05 4.57
C CYS A 23 0.20 7.79 3.58
N SER A 24 0.62 7.93 2.32
CA SER A 24 -0.11 8.63 1.26
C SER A 24 0.06 7.96 -0.10
N ILE A 25 -0.85 8.25 -1.04
CA ILE A 25 -0.70 7.84 -2.46
C ILE A 25 0.64 8.34 -3.02
N SER A 26 1.07 9.55 -2.63
CA SER A 26 2.34 10.13 -3.06
C SER A 26 3.55 9.32 -2.60
N ASP A 27 3.54 8.80 -1.37
CA ASP A 27 4.61 7.92 -0.85
C ASP A 27 4.65 6.61 -1.63
N VAL A 28 3.48 6.00 -1.84
CA VAL A 28 3.35 4.76 -2.64
C VAL A 28 3.86 5.00 -4.06
N GLY A 29 3.43 6.08 -4.70
CA GLY A 29 3.89 6.45 -6.04
C GLY A 29 5.39 6.70 -6.08
N ARG A 30 5.97 7.35 -5.06
CA ARG A 30 7.42 7.56 -4.94
C ARG A 30 8.19 6.25 -4.83
N ALA A 31 7.65 5.25 -4.15
CA ALA A 31 8.31 3.97 -3.94
C ALA A 31 8.20 3.00 -5.14
N CYS A 32 7.06 2.97 -5.84
CA CYS A 32 6.79 1.95 -6.88
C CYS A 32 6.11 2.46 -8.16
N ASP A 33 6.08 3.77 -8.39
CA ASP A 33 5.47 4.42 -9.56
C ASP A 33 3.94 4.25 -9.72
N ALA A 34 3.28 3.56 -8.79
CA ALA A 34 1.83 3.38 -8.83
C ALA A 34 1.10 4.74 -8.76
N GLY A 35 0.10 4.91 -9.63
CA GLY A 35 -0.71 6.14 -9.68
C GLY A 35 -0.09 7.31 -10.44
N ARG A 36 1.11 7.15 -11.03
CA ARG A 36 1.81 8.21 -11.79
C ARG A 36 1.58 8.19 -13.32
N THR A 37 0.96 7.14 -13.86
CA THR A 37 0.71 7.00 -15.31
C THR A 37 -0.72 7.40 -15.68
N CYS A 38 -1.68 6.48 -15.66
CA CYS A 38 -3.08 6.79 -16.02
C CYS A 38 -3.91 7.31 -14.82
N GLY A 39 -3.42 7.12 -13.59
CA GLY A 39 -4.10 7.54 -12.37
C GLY A 39 -5.32 6.70 -11.95
N GLY A 40 -5.81 5.76 -12.77
CA GLY A 40 -7.03 4.98 -12.48
C GLY A 40 -6.96 4.14 -11.19
N CYS A 41 -5.77 3.78 -10.73
CA CYS A 41 -5.56 3.04 -9.49
C CYS A 41 -5.55 3.93 -8.23
N ARG A 42 -5.48 5.26 -8.35
CA ARG A 42 -5.37 6.20 -7.22
C ARG A 42 -6.46 6.04 -6.15
N PRO A 43 -7.77 5.93 -6.47
CA PRO A 43 -8.80 5.72 -5.44
C PRO A 43 -8.59 4.42 -4.66
N THR A 44 -8.23 3.32 -5.35
CA THR A 44 -7.95 2.03 -4.73
C THR A 44 -6.70 2.08 -3.84
N ILE A 45 -5.64 2.76 -4.29
CA ILE A 45 -4.42 2.98 -3.48
C ILE A 45 -4.78 3.76 -2.21
N ASN A 46 -5.58 4.83 -2.32
CA ASN A 46 -5.99 5.62 -1.16
C ASN A 46 -6.69 4.76 -0.11
N GLN A 47 -7.69 3.99 -0.53
CA GLN A 47 -8.47 3.12 0.35
C GLN A 47 -7.59 2.08 1.05
N LEU A 48 -6.63 1.48 0.35
CA LEU A 48 -5.66 0.56 0.94
C LEU A 48 -4.78 1.26 1.98
N VAL A 49 -4.18 2.41 1.62
CA VAL A 49 -3.32 3.19 2.52
C VAL A 49 -4.08 3.59 3.79
N GLU A 50 -5.29 4.13 3.67
CA GLU A 50 -6.11 4.51 4.81
C GLU A 50 -6.48 3.32 5.71
N THR A 51 -6.87 2.19 5.10
CA THR A 51 -7.25 0.98 5.82
C THR A 51 -6.08 0.40 6.60
N GLU A 52 -4.92 0.27 5.95
CA GLU A 52 -3.72 -0.28 6.59
C GLU A 52 -3.13 0.68 7.63
N THR A 53 -3.17 1.99 7.38
CA THR A 53 -2.73 3.00 8.37
C THR A 53 -3.59 2.92 9.63
N ARG A 54 -4.91 2.75 9.50
CA ARG A 54 -5.80 2.51 10.65
C ARG A 54 -5.50 1.20 11.37
N ARG A 55 -5.21 0.12 10.62
CA ARG A 55 -4.83 -1.19 11.20
C ARG A 55 -3.53 -1.12 11.98
N ARG A 56 -2.50 -0.47 11.42
CA ARG A 56 -1.19 -0.28 12.06
C ARG A 56 -1.28 0.52 13.36
N LYS A 57 -2.18 1.51 13.44
CA LYS A 57 -2.42 2.31 14.65
C LYS A 57 -3.18 1.56 15.75
N SER A 58 -3.79 0.39 15.45
CA SER A 58 -4.52 -0.38 16.44
C SER A 58 -3.58 -1.30 17.22
N PRO A 59 -3.68 -1.39 18.57
CA PRO A 59 -2.77 -2.20 19.41
C PRO A 59 -2.85 -3.73 19.18
N ARG A 60 -3.64 -4.19 18.21
CA ARG A 60 -3.89 -5.62 17.89
C ARG A 60 -3.03 -6.18 16.75
N GLY A 61 -2.07 -5.41 16.22
CA GLY A 61 -1.35 -5.75 14.98
C GLY A 61 0.00 -6.48 15.12
N MET A 62 0.50 -6.70 16.34
CA MET A 62 1.78 -7.38 16.58
C MET A 62 1.60 -8.90 16.70
N MET A 63 1.27 -9.58 15.60
CA MET A 63 1.56 -11.00 15.44
C MET A 63 1.49 -11.36 13.96
N LYS A 64 2.63 -11.27 13.27
CA LYS A 64 3.23 -12.28 12.36
C LYS A 64 4.71 -11.90 12.27
N GLY A 65 5.63 -12.66 12.85
CA GLY A 65 5.81 -14.06 12.54
C GLY A 65 6.96 -14.13 11.54
N HIS A 66 8.17 -14.06 12.08
CA HIS A 66 9.40 -14.46 11.43
C HIS A 66 9.34 -15.98 11.22
N GLU A 67 9.30 -16.42 9.96
CA GLU A 67 9.52 -17.81 9.55
C GLU A 67 9.94 -17.76 8.06
N ARG A 68 11.16 -18.09 7.64
CA ARG A 68 12.29 -18.85 8.20
C ARG A 68 13.61 -18.21 7.76
#